data_AF-G1M671-F1
#
_entry.id   AF-G1M671-F1
#
_cell.length_a   1.000
_cell.length_b   1.000
_cell.length_c   1.000
_cell.angle_alpha   90.00
_cell.angle_beta   90.00
_cell.angle_gamma   90.00
#
_symmetry.space_group_name_H-M   'P 1'
#
loop_
_entity.id
_entity.type
_entity.pdbx_description
1 polymer ?
#
loop_
_entity_poly.entity_id
_entity_poly.type
_entity_poly.pdbx_seq_one_letter_code
_entity_poly.pdbx_strand_id
1 'polypeptide(L)'
;MQSGPGGQPVLAAGTQGAYSRRWSAVHCGYSLQIRPLRLQDSGLYRAWLALQSPPINITRDFTLRVYEKLQEPNITVSSQITKDGACHITLICSLQQAGEDVQYGWAPLGQGAVMSCGGTTLHVSWTPGVSDSYRCTISNPVSQSSSSVPARPLCSASFLPRSLKKEFLLFLILGALQIE
;
A
#
# COMPACT_ATOMS: atom_id res chain seq x y z
N MET A 1 -14.05 -17.49 -54.72
CA MET A 1 -13.10 -16.86 -53.78
C MET A 1 -12.95 -17.78 -52.60
N GLN A 2 -11.84 -18.51 -52.53
CA GLN A 2 -11.64 -19.57 -51.53
C GLN A 2 -10.53 -19.11 -50.60
N SER A 3 -10.91 -18.75 -49.39
CA SER A 3 -10.03 -18.28 -48.34
C SER A 3 -9.12 -19.42 -47.91
N GLY A 4 -7.80 -19.28 -48.13
CA GLY A 4 -6.81 -20.27 -47.73
C GLY A 4 -6.69 -20.37 -46.20
N PRO A 5 -6.31 -21.54 -45.66
CA PRO A 5 -6.23 -21.76 -44.23
C PRO A 5 -5.04 -20.95 -43.68
N GLY A 6 -5.34 -19.96 -42.85
CA GLY A 6 -4.33 -19.19 -42.14
C GLY A 6 -3.42 -20.13 -41.35
N GLY A 7 -2.13 -20.05 -41.63
CA GLY A 7 -1.11 -20.87 -40.96
C GLY A 7 -1.24 -20.83 -39.44
N GLN A 8 -1.04 -21.99 -38.82
CA GLN A 8 -1.12 -22.16 -37.38
C GLN A 8 -0.07 -21.28 -36.66
N PRO A 9 -0.46 -20.35 -35.77
CA PRO A 9 0.51 -19.57 -35.02
C PRO A 9 1.21 -20.44 -33.98
N VAL A 10 2.55 -20.54 -34.06
CA VAL A 10 3.38 -21.20 -33.05
C VAL A 10 3.88 -20.16 -32.06
N LEU A 11 3.22 -20.07 -30.90
CA LEU A 11 3.69 -19.28 -29.75
C LEU A 11 4.81 -20.05 -29.03
N ALA A 12 6.07 -19.73 -29.34
CA ALA A 12 7.22 -20.21 -28.57
C ALA A 12 7.67 -19.12 -27.59
N ALA A 13 6.98 -19.02 -26.44
CA ALA A 13 7.53 -18.28 -25.31
C ALA A 13 8.63 -19.13 -24.68
N GLY A 14 9.82 -18.55 -24.53
CA GLY A 14 10.99 -19.24 -23.98
C GLY A 14 10.74 -19.77 -22.57
N THR A 15 10.48 -21.08 -22.47
CA THR A 15 11.10 -22.07 -21.57
C THR A 15 10.29 -23.36 -21.72
N GLN A 16 10.91 -24.38 -22.32
CA GLN A 16 10.39 -25.74 -22.28
C GLN A 16 10.41 -26.22 -20.82
N GLY A 17 9.23 -26.36 -20.22
CA GLY A 17 9.03 -26.97 -18.91
C GLY A 17 7.69 -26.56 -18.33
N ALA A 18 6.90 -27.51 -17.81
CA ALA A 18 5.69 -27.46 -16.96
C ALA A 18 4.58 -26.36 -17.13
N TYR A 19 4.79 -25.26 -17.86
CA TYR A 19 3.96 -24.05 -17.92
C TYR A 19 2.87 -24.08 -19.01
N SER A 20 2.89 -25.11 -19.87
CA SER A 20 2.07 -25.20 -21.10
C SER A 20 0.54 -25.21 -20.89
N ARG A 21 0.02 -25.53 -19.70
CA ARG A 21 -1.44 -25.67 -19.47
C ARG A 21 -2.16 -24.38 -19.05
N ARG A 22 -1.43 -23.28 -18.78
CA ARG A 22 -2.02 -22.01 -18.33
C ARG A 22 -2.12 -20.95 -19.42
N TRP A 23 -1.65 -21.27 -20.62
CA TRP A 23 -1.55 -20.33 -21.72
C TRP A 23 -2.56 -20.70 -22.80
N SER A 24 -3.30 -19.72 -23.28
CA SER A 24 -4.22 -19.91 -24.40
C SER A 24 -4.07 -18.75 -25.38
N ALA A 25 -4.00 -19.09 -26.66
CA ALA A 25 -4.24 -18.10 -27.71
C ALA A 25 -5.75 -17.82 -27.75
N VAL A 26 -6.12 -16.55 -27.62
CA VAL A 26 -7.52 -16.15 -27.80
C VAL A 26 -7.79 -16.13 -29.31
N HIS A 27 -8.84 -16.84 -29.75
CA HIS A 27 -9.20 -16.90 -31.17
C HIS A 27 -9.52 -15.49 -31.69
N CYS A 28 -8.94 -15.15 -32.85
CA CYS A 28 -8.99 -13.85 -33.51
C CYS A 28 -8.25 -12.73 -32.77
N GLY A 29 -7.01 -12.43 -33.19
CA GLY A 29 -6.30 -11.20 -32.77
C GLY A 29 -4.90 -11.36 -32.20
N TYR A 30 -4.22 -12.50 -32.42
CA TYR A 30 -2.83 -12.74 -31.99
C TYR A 30 -2.57 -12.45 -30.49
N SER A 31 -3.62 -12.56 -29.67
CA SER A 31 -3.60 -12.20 -28.26
C SER A 31 -3.23 -13.40 -27.38
N LEU A 32 -2.28 -13.21 -26.49
CA LEU A 32 -1.86 -14.20 -25.50
C LEU A 32 -2.62 -13.98 -24.19
N GLN A 33 -3.14 -15.06 -23.61
CA GLN A 33 -3.76 -15.04 -22.29
C GLN A 33 -3.08 -16.05 -21.37
N ILE A 34 -2.77 -15.61 -20.15
CA ILE A 34 -2.18 -16.41 -19.07
C ILE A 34 -3.19 -16.49 -17.92
N ARG A 35 -3.68 -17.69 -17.59
CA ARG A 35 -4.63 -17.92 -16.49
C ARG A 35 -4.45 -19.30 -15.84
N PRO A 36 -4.56 -19.43 -14.50
CA PRO A 36 -4.53 -18.35 -13.50
C PRO A 36 -3.12 -17.73 -13.40
N LEU A 37 -3.05 -16.41 -13.19
CA LEU A 37 -1.78 -15.67 -13.08
C LEU A 37 -1.11 -15.94 -11.73
N ARG A 38 0.22 -16.00 -11.71
CA ARG A 38 1.04 -16.22 -10.52
C ARG A 38 2.15 -15.16 -10.46
N LEU A 39 2.64 -14.85 -9.26
CA LEU A 39 3.75 -13.89 -9.08
C LEU A 39 4.99 -14.27 -9.90
N GLN A 40 5.28 -15.57 -10.00
CA GLN A 40 6.42 -16.12 -10.74
C GLN A 40 6.28 -15.98 -12.27
N ASP A 41 5.12 -15.54 -12.77
CA ASP A 41 4.94 -15.20 -14.18
C ASP A 41 5.51 -13.80 -14.51
N SER A 42 6.03 -13.06 -13.53
CA SER A 42 6.73 -11.80 -13.83
C SER A 42 8.02 -12.08 -14.59
N GLY A 43 8.29 -11.29 -15.63
CA GLY A 43 9.52 -11.44 -16.42
C GLY A 43 9.42 -10.88 -17.83
N LEU A 44 10.49 -11.10 -18.59
CA LEU A 44 10.57 -10.74 -20.00
C LEU A 44 9.93 -11.85 -20.85
N TYR A 45 8.97 -11.45 -21.67
CA TYR A 45 8.29 -12.28 -22.66
C TYR A 45 8.68 -11.82 -24.05
N ARG A 46 8.98 -12.78 -24.93
CA ARG A 46 9.19 -12.54 -26.35
C ARG A 46 8.11 -13.26 -27.14
N ALA A 47 7.33 -12.50 -27.89
CA ALA A 47 6.35 -13.01 -28.83
C ALA A 47 6.96 -13.06 -30.23
N TRP A 48 6.74 -14.17 -30.92
CA TRP A 48 7.13 -14.36 -32.31
C TRP A 48 5.89 -14.67 -33.15
N LEU A 49 5.75 -13.91 -34.24
CA LEU A 49 4.59 -13.98 -35.14
C LEU A 49 5.12 -14.17 -36.56
N ALA A 50 4.69 -15.24 -37.22
CA ALA A 50 4.99 -15.51 -38.62
C ALA A 50 3.70 -15.35 -39.45
N LEU A 51 3.65 -14.30 -40.27
CA LEU A 51 2.59 -14.05 -41.23
C LEU A 51 2.98 -14.65 -42.58
N GLN A 52 2.04 -15.27 -43.28
CA GLN A 52 2.32 -15.93 -44.56
C GLN A 52 1.94 -15.09 -45.79
N SER A 53 1.20 -13.99 -45.62
CA SER A 53 0.69 -13.18 -46.74
C SER A 53 0.51 -11.72 -46.36
N PRO A 54 1.52 -10.85 -46.60
CA PRO A 54 2.88 -11.16 -47.07
C PRO A 54 3.73 -11.93 -46.03
N PRO A 55 4.80 -12.64 -46.44
CA PRO A 55 5.71 -13.32 -45.53
C PRO A 55 6.46 -12.32 -44.65
N ILE A 56 6.05 -12.18 -43.39
CA ILE A 56 6.66 -11.26 -42.43
C ILE A 56 6.83 -11.95 -41.09
N ASN A 57 8.03 -11.83 -40.52
CA ASN A 57 8.31 -12.24 -39.15
C ASN A 57 8.33 -11.00 -38.25
N ILE A 58 7.49 -11.00 -37.22
CA ILE A 58 7.42 -9.94 -36.22
C ILE A 58 7.87 -10.52 -34.88
N THR A 59 8.82 -9.84 -34.25
CA THR A 59 9.25 -10.14 -32.88
C THR A 59 8.87 -8.95 -31.99
N ARG A 60 8.28 -9.22 -30.84
CA ARG A 60 7.94 -8.20 -29.85
C ARG A 60 8.30 -8.68 -28.45
N ASP A 61 8.96 -7.80 -27.72
CA ASP A 61 9.35 -8.04 -26.34
C ASP A 61 8.41 -7.27 -25.41
N PHE A 62 7.99 -7.91 -24.32
CA PHE A 62 7.09 -7.36 -23.31
C PHE A 62 7.61 -7.75 -21.92
N THR A 63 7.54 -6.84 -20.96
CA THR A 63 7.81 -7.17 -19.55
C THR A 63 6.50 -7.30 -18.82
N LEU A 64 6.20 -8.48 -18.31
CA LEU A 64 5.06 -8.71 -17.43
C LEU A 64 5.50 -8.46 -15.99
N ARG A 65 4.78 -7.57 -15.29
CA ARG A 65 4.90 -7.40 -13.83
C ARG A 65 3.60 -7.84 -13.19
N VAL A 66 3.69 -8.79 -12.27
CA VAL A 66 2.54 -9.31 -11.53
C VAL A 66 2.61 -8.81 -10.10
N TYR A 67 1.53 -8.19 -9.64
CA TYR A 67 1.42 -7.66 -8.29
C TYR A 67 0.32 -8.38 -7.53
N GLU A 68 0.53 -8.59 -6.24
CA GLU A 68 -0.56 -8.97 -5.34
C GLU A 68 -1.46 -7.76 -5.06
N LYS A 69 -2.74 -8.05 -4.80
CA LYS A 69 -3.67 -7.02 -4.35
C LYS A 69 -3.31 -6.62 -2.92
N LEU A 70 -3.13 -5.32 -2.69
CA LEU A 70 -2.79 -4.80 -1.37
C LEU A 70 -3.91 -5.08 -0.37
N GLN A 71 -3.52 -5.59 0.79
CA GLN A 71 -4.39 -5.71 1.96
C GLN A 71 -4.51 -4.36 2.66
N GLU A 72 -5.44 -4.24 3.60
CA GLU A 72 -5.54 -3.05 4.44
C GLU A 72 -4.26 -2.85 5.28
N PRO A 73 -3.65 -1.65 5.26
CA PRO A 73 -2.46 -1.38 6.05
C PRO A 73 -2.78 -1.26 7.54
N ASN A 74 -1.81 -1.56 8.40
CA ASN A 74 -1.89 -1.27 9.83
C ASN A 74 -1.27 0.10 10.13
N ILE A 75 -1.92 0.85 11.02
CA ILE A 75 -1.39 2.12 11.52
C ILE A 75 -1.00 1.96 12.98
N THR A 76 0.30 2.07 13.28
CA THR A 76 0.81 2.23 14.64
C THR A 76 0.93 3.70 15.00
N VAL A 77 0.62 4.02 16.25
CA VAL A 77 0.54 5.41 16.71
C VAL A 77 1.30 5.59 18.00
N SER A 78 2.07 6.67 18.08
CA SER A 78 2.64 7.17 19.33
C SER A 78 2.39 8.66 19.45
N SER A 79 2.22 9.14 20.68
CA SER A 79 2.03 10.56 20.96
C SER A 79 2.86 10.99 22.16
N GLN A 80 3.26 12.26 22.13
CA GLN A 80 3.94 12.91 23.23
C GLN A 80 3.33 14.30 23.45
N ILE A 81 3.11 14.65 24.71
CA ILE A 81 2.62 15.98 25.09
C ILE A 81 3.79 16.72 25.72
N THR A 82 4.16 17.87 25.17
CA THR A 82 5.22 18.71 25.72
C THR A 82 4.74 19.43 26.98
N LYS A 83 5.68 20.00 27.74
CA LYS A 83 5.36 20.82 28.93
C LYS A 83 4.45 22.00 28.59
N ASP A 84 4.58 22.52 27.38
CA ASP A 84 3.81 23.67 26.88
C ASP A 84 2.41 23.26 26.36
N GLY A 85 2.04 21.98 26.52
CA GLY A 85 0.75 21.44 26.12
C GLY A 85 0.63 21.07 24.63
N ALA A 86 1.72 21.18 23.85
CA ALA A 86 1.71 20.79 22.45
C ALA A 86 1.70 19.26 22.33
N CYS A 87 0.78 18.71 21.53
CA CYS A 87 0.71 17.27 21.27
C CYS A 87 1.41 16.94 19.95
N HIS A 88 2.49 16.16 19.99
CA HIS A 88 3.12 15.63 18.79
C HIS A 88 2.74 14.18 18.61
N ILE A 89 2.25 13.85 17.41
CA ILE A 89 1.84 12.50 17.03
C ILE A 89 2.82 11.98 15.98
N THR A 90 3.22 10.72 16.14
CA THR A 90 3.91 9.96 15.11
C THR A 90 3.03 8.79 14.69
N LEU A 91 2.78 8.70 13.39
CA LEU A 91 1.96 7.67 12.76
C LEU A 91 2.83 6.86 11.82
N ILE A 92 2.81 5.54 11.94
CA ILE A 92 3.57 4.62 11.09
C ILE A 92 2.58 3.72 10.37
N CYS A 93 2.62 3.74 9.04
CA CYS A 93 1.82 2.88 8.18
C CYS A 93 2.65 1.69 7.73
N SER A 94 2.13 0.49 7.96
CA SER A 94 2.84 -0.76 7.71
C SER A 94 1.97 -1.79 7.01
N LEU A 95 2.63 -2.67 6.26
CA LEU A 95 2.07 -3.84 5.63
C LEU A 95 2.66 -5.10 6.29
N GLN A 96 1.86 -6.16 6.43
CA GLN A 96 2.38 -7.46 6.87
C GLN A 96 3.45 -8.00 5.91
N GLN A 97 3.26 -7.74 4.61
CA GLN A 97 4.22 -8.09 3.58
C GLN A 97 4.38 -6.92 2.61
N ALA A 98 5.58 -6.35 2.54
CA ALA A 98 5.88 -5.29 1.60
C ALA A 98 5.99 -5.89 0.19
N GLY A 99 5.09 -5.48 -0.70
CA GLY A 99 5.20 -5.78 -2.12
C GLY A 99 6.15 -4.80 -2.84
N GLU A 100 6.52 -5.13 -4.08
CA GLU A 100 7.24 -4.21 -4.95
C GLU A 100 6.35 -3.05 -5.40
N ASP A 101 6.97 -1.91 -5.73
CA ASP A 101 6.33 -0.71 -6.27
C ASP A 101 5.17 -0.14 -5.40
N VAL A 102 5.24 -0.34 -4.08
CA VAL A 102 4.25 0.22 -3.14
C VAL A 102 4.58 1.68 -2.82
N GLN A 103 3.58 2.55 -3.00
CA GLN A 103 3.62 3.96 -2.62
C GLN A 103 2.75 4.21 -1.40
N TYR A 104 3.22 5.07 -0.50
CA TYR A 104 2.53 5.47 0.73
C TYR A 104 2.08 6.92 0.64
N GLY A 105 0.89 7.21 1.14
CA GLY A 105 0.35 8.56 1.21
C GLY A 105 -0.45 8.76 2.50
N TRP A 106 -0.44 9.99 3.00
CA TRP A 106 -1.19 10.37 4.18
C TRP A 106 -2.16 11.51 3.89
N ALA A 107 -3.30 11.49 4.57
CA ALA A 107 -4.23 12.60 4.58
C ALA A 107 -4.96 12.69 5.94
N PRO A 108 -5.25 13.91 6.44
CA PRO A 108 -4.81 15.19 5.91
C PRO A 108 -3.34 15.49 6.27
N LEU A 109 -2.68 16.31 5.45
CA LEU A 109 -1.39 16.91 5.78
C LEU A 109 -1.66 18.29 6.37
N GLY A 110 -1.66 18.38 7.70
CA GLY A 110 -1.82 19.66 8.42
C GLY A 110 -0.58 20.55 8.34
N GLN A 111 -0.67 21.77 8.86
CA GLN A 111 0.51 22.64 9.00
C GLN A 111 1.58 21.98 9.88
N GLY A 112 2.83 21.99 9.41
CA GLY A 112 3.95 21.36 10.12
C GLY A 112 3.98 19.83 10.06
N ALA A 113 3.15 19.20 9.21
CA ALA A 113 3.24 17.77 8.94
C ALA A 113 4.52 17.43 8.17
N VAL A 114 5.27 16.44 8.65
CA VAL A 114 6.51 15.97 8.01
C VAL A 114 6.38 14.48 7.74
N MET A 115 6.57 14.10 6.47
CA MET A 115 6.65 12.70 6.05
C MET A 115 8.11 12.26 5.98
N SER A 116 8.40 11.06 6.47
CA SER A 116 9.74 10.45 6.45
C SER A 116 9.65 8.99 5.99
N CYS A 117 10.81 8.34 5.83
CA CYS A 117 10.91 6.91 5.48
C CYS A 117 10.15 6.55 4.18
N GLY A 118 10.26 7.37 3.14
CA GLY A 118 9.55 7.13 1.88
C GLY A 118 8.02 7.28 1.98
N GLY A 119 7.54 7.99 3.00
CA GLY A 119 6.13 8.28 3.22
C GLY A 119 5.41 7.33 4.16
N THR A 120 6.08 6.29 4.69
CA THR A 120 5.48 5.36 5.66
C THR A 120 5.19 6.04 7.00
N THR A 121 5.97 7.05 7.36
CA THR A 121 5.90 7.70 8.67
C THR A 121 5.45 9.14 8.52
N LEU A 122 4.45 9.54 9.30
CA LEU A 122 3.94 10.90 9.39
C LEU A 122 4.16 11.43 10.82
N HIS A 123 4.85 12.56 10.92
CA HIS A 123 4.97 13.35 12.14
C HIS A 123 4.10 14.60 12.04
N VAL A 124 3.31 14.90 13.07
CA VAL A 124 2.42 16.06 13.08
C VAL A 124 2.31 16.65 14.48
N SER A 125 2.26 17.98 14.56
CA SER A 125 1.83 18.69 15.77
C SER A 125 0.30 18.82 15.72
N TRP A 126 -0.39 18.07 16.56
CA TRP A 126 -1.85 18.03 16.56
C TRP A 126 -2.43 19.16 17.41
N THR A 127 -3.48 19.77 16.89
CA THR A 127 -4.29 20.77 17.58
C THR A 127 -5.77 20.43 17.45
N PRO A 128 -6.57 20.65 18.51
CA PRO A 128 -8.02 20.41 18.47
C PRO A 128 -8.68 21.16 17.31
N GLY A 129 -9.55 20.48 16.57
CA GLY A 129 -10.31 21.07 15.46
C GLY A 129 -9.59 21.09 14.10
N VAL A 130 -8.30 20.76 14.03
CA VAL A 130 -7.56 20.71 12.75
C VAL A 130 -7.77 19.39 12.02
N SER A 131 -7.82 18.26 12.73
CA SER A 131 -8.09 16.95 12.12
C SER A 131 -8.68 15.99 13.14
N ASP A 132 -9.76 15.31 12.75
CA ASP A 132 -10.41 14.29 13.59
C ASP A 132 -9.85 12.88 13.36
N SER A 133 -9.21 12.64 12.22
CA SER A 133 -8.56 11.37 11.91
C SER A 133 -7.42 11.54 10.90
N TYR A 134 -6.51 10.57 10.88
CA TYR A 134 -5.46 10.44 9.87
C TYR A 134 -5.65 9.14 9.11
N ARG A 135 -5.51 9.21 7.79
CA ARG A 135 -5.68 8.09 6.86
C ARG A 135 -4.37 7.83 6.15
N CYS A 136 -3.89 6.58 6.23
CA CYS A 136 -2.83 6.09 5.36
C CYS A 136 -3.45 5.44 4.14
N THR A 137 -2.98 5.80 2.95
CA THR A 137 -3.31 5.16 1.68
C THR A 137 -2.06 4.51 1.13
N ILE A 138 -2.17 3.25 0.73
CA ILE A 138 -1.13 2.52 0.03
C ILE A 138 -1.62 2.12 -1.36
N SER A 139 -0.73 2.16 -2.35
CA SER A 139 -1.07 1.80 -3.72
C SER A 139 0.07 1.11 -4.43
N ASN A 140 -0.29 0.18 -5.31
CA ASN A 140 0.57 -0.39 -6.34
C ASN A 140 -0.14 -0.24 -7.71
N PRO A 141 0.49 -0.60 -8.84
CA PRO A 141 -0.09 -0.36 -10.17
C PRO A 141 -1.47 -1.01 -10.44
N VAL A 142 -1.88 -1.99 -9.63
CA VAL A 142 -3.13 -2.74 -9.82
C VAL A 142 -4.16 -2.54 -8.71
N SER A 143 -3.80 -1.93 -7.58
CA SER A 143 -4.68 -1.83 -6.41
C SER A 143 -4.32 -0.68 -5.47
N GLN A 144 -5.31 -0.23 -4.71
CA GLN A 144 -5.17 0.75 -3.64
C GLN A 144 -5.94 0.26 -2.41
N SER A 145 -5.38 0.53 -1.23
CA SER A 145 -6.00 0.22 0.06
C SER A 145 -5.69 1.33 1.07
N SER A 146 -6.49 1.46 2.12
CA SER A 146 -6.29 2.50 3.12
C SER A 146 -6.86 2.11 4.47
N SER A 147 -6.24 2.62 5.53
CA SER A 147 -6.79 2.55 6.89
C SER A 147 -6.75 3.92 7.56
N SER A 148 -7.55 4.10 8.61
CA SER A 148 -7.72 5.38 9.30
C SER A 148 -7.67 5.21 10.81
N VAL A 149 -7.09 6.19 11.49
CA VAL A 149 -7.05 6.27 12.96
C VAL A 149 -7.58 7.62 13.45
N PRO A 150 -8.41 7.63 14.51
CA PRO A 150 -8.92 8.88 15.07
C PRO A 150 -7.80 9.64 15.78
N ALA A 151 -7.80 10.97 15.65
CA ALA A 151 -6.78 11.84 16.23
C ALA A 151 -7.02 12.15 17.72
N ARG A 152 -8.29 12.33 18.12
CA ARG A 152 -8.68 12.76 19.47
C ARG A 152 -8.21 11.84 20.61
N PRO A 153 -8.31 10.49 20.50
CA PRO A 153 -7.84 9.61 21.58
C PRO A 153 -6.33 9.75 21.84
N LEU A 154 -5.56 10.10 20.81
CA LEU A 154 -4.10 10.14 20.82
C LEU A 154 -3.54 11.27 21.69
N CYS A 155 -4.27 12.38 21.81
CA CYS A 155 -3.87 13.56 22.58
C CYS A 155 -4.76 13.78 23.82
N SER A 156 -5.49 12.75 24.25
CA SER A 156 -6.28 12.80 25.49
C SER A 156 -5.38 12.60 26.71
N ALA A 157 -5.60 13.38 27.78
CA ALA A 157 -4.84 13.33 29.05
C ALA A 157 -4.87 11.96 29.77
N SER A 158 -5.59 10.97 29.23
CA SER A 158 -5.68 9.59 29.71
C SER A 158 -4.37 8.80 29.60
N PHE A 159 -3.41 9.23 28.77
CA PHE A 159 -2.09 8.59 28.60
C PHE A 159 -0.97 9.23 29.43
N LEU A 160 -1.31 10.04 30.45
CA LEU A 160 -0.30 10.51 31.40
C LEU A 160 0.34 9.31 32.13
N PRO A 161 1.68 9.22 32.21
CA PRO A 161 2.33 8.22 33.05
C PRO A 161 1.77 8.34 34.47
N ARG A 162 1.44 7.18 35.05
CA ARG A 162 0.73 6.98 36.33
C ARG A 162 1.29 7.79 37.52
N SER A 163 2.50 8.33 37.39
CA SER A 163 3.22 9.14 38.38
C SER A 163 2.50 10.44 38.77
N LEU A 164 1.84 11.14 37.84
CA LEU A 164 1.19 12.43 38.15
C LEU A 164 -0.20 12.29 38.77
N LYS A 165 -0.82 11.09 38.69
CA LYS A 165 -2.11 10.83 39.35
C LYS A 165 -1.99 10.75 40.87
N LYS A 166 -0.82 10.35 41.39
CA LYS A 166 -0.60 10.22 42.84
C LYS A 166 -0.50 11.58 43.53
N GLU A 167 0.20 12.54 42.92
CA GLU A 167 0.35 13.90 43.47
C GLU A 167 -0.99 14.66 43.51
N PHE A 168 -1.82 14.55 42.48
CA PHE A 168 -3.11 15.26 42.44
C PHE A 168 -4.12 14.74 43.47
N LEU A 169 -4.12 13.43 43.75
CA LEU A 169 -4.90 12.85 44.85
C LEU A 169 -4.38 13.29 46.22
N LEU A 170 -3.06 13.48 46.36
CA LEU A 170 -2.42 13.95 47.60
C LEU A 170 -2.76 15.41 47.93
N PHE A 171 -2.90 16.29 46.94
CA PHE A 171 -3.35 17.67 47.21
C PHE A 171 -4.82 17.75 47.64
N LEU A 172 -5.67 16.85 47.14
CA LEU A 172 -7.10 16.83 47.48
C LEU A 172 -7.38 16.38 48.92
N ILE A 173 -6.65 15.38 49.44
CA ILE A 173 -6.87 14.94 50.83
C ILE A 173 -6.18 15.83 51.86
N LEU A 174 -5.07 16.50 51.51
CA LEU A 174 -4.43 17.50 52.38
C LEU A 174 -5.29 18.77 52.47
N GLY A 175 -5.90 19.20 51.36
CA GLY A 175 -6.87 20.30 51.36
C GLY A 175 -8.15 20.00 52.16
N ALA A 176 -8.57 18.74 52.24
CA ALA A 176 -9.71 18.31 53.05
C ALA A 176 -9.39 18.19 54.55
N LEU A 177 -8.13 18.00 54.93
CA LEU A 177 -7.67 17.91 56.33
C LEU A 177 -7.35 19.27 56.95
N GLN A 178 -7.29 20.35 56.15
CA GLN A 178 -7.06 21.72 56.63
C GLN A 178 -8.36 22.51 56.87
N ILE A 179 -9.52 21.83 56.83
CA ILE A 179 -10.84 22.38 57.13
C ILE A 179 -11.37 21.63 58.36
N GLU A 180 -10.72 21.80 59.50
CA GLU A 180 -11.29 21.80 60.87
C GLU A 180 -10.30 22.51 61.82
#